data_AF-A0A382QDT0-F1
#
_entry.id   AF-A0A382QDT0-F1
#
_cell.length_a   1.000
_cell.length_b   1.000
_cell.length_c   1.000
_cell.angle_alpha   90.00
_cell.angle_beta   90.00
_cell.angle_gamma   90.00
#
_symmetry.space_group_name_H-M   'P 1'
#
loop_
_entity.id
_entity.type
_entity.pdbx_description
1 polymer ?
#
loop_
_entity_poly.entity_id
_entity_poly.type
_entity_poly.pdbx_seq_one_letter_code
_entity_poly.pdbx_strand_id
1 'polypeptide(L)'
;MKPNWFILFIIFIISCKDTSDEKESAGPLEPGTLPNSIILKDIPEGTFAMGGTTMQNDAQVVSVTLSAFKISEKEITNQEYIDFLNDSYVDGWITVVSKQFVDPCGTYTEKVVMSDGNAPNAGEIFLQLGETGGCTSKGEKEHINNKSWISFNSGTNKFELLDAGKGDWPV
;
A
#
# COMPACT_ATOMS: atom_id res chain seq x y z
N MET A 1 -55.42 -16.09 44.31
CA MET A 1 -55.85 -14.82 43.69
C MET A 1 -55.27 -13.66 44.49
N LYS A 2 -54.27 -12.99 43.92
CA LYS A 2 -53.58 -11.81 44.48
C LYS A 2 -53.33 -10.82 43.32
N PRO A 3 -53.30 -9.51 43.60
CA PRO A 3 -53.55 -8.47 42.60
C PRO A 3 -52.31 -8.11 41.76
N ASN A 4 -52.54 -7.86 40.47
CA ASN A 4 -51.55 -7.35 39.52
C ASN A 4 -51.26 -5.87 39.80
N TRP A 5 -50.03 -5.56 40.20
CA TRP A 5 -49.49 -4.21 40.23
C TRP A 5 -48.68 -3.98 38.95
N PHE A 6 -49.23 -3.20 38.01
CA PHE A 6 -48.49 -2.75 36.83
C PHE A 6 -47.54 -1.61 37.25
N ILE A 7 -46.22 -1.85 37.18
CA ILE A 7 -45.20 -0.81 37.31
C ILE A 7 -44.76 -0.43 35.89
N LEU A 8 -45.05 0.81 35.48
CA LEU A 8 -44.60 1.40 34.23
C LEU A 8 -43.19 1.98 34.44
N PHE A 9 -42.16 1.32 33.93
CA PHE A 9 -40.79 1.83 33.94
C PHE A 9 -40.59 2.78 32.75
N ILE A 10 -40.52 4.09 33.00
CA ILE A 10 -40.10 5.08 32.00
C ILE A 10 -38.57 5.10 32.01
N ILE A 11 -37.95 4.52 30.98
CA ILE A 11 -36.50 4.59 30.75
C ILE A 11 -36.22 5.93 30.05
N PHE A 12 -35.70 6.90 30.81
CA PHE A 12 -35.08 8.10 30.25
C PHE A 12 -33.69 7.73 29.71
N ILE A 13 -33.58 7.62 28.38
CA ILE A 13 -32.27 7.56 27.70
C ILE A 13 -31.67 8.98 27.66
N ILE A 14 -30.71 9.23 28.53
CA ILE A 14 -29.84 10.40 28.42
C ILE A 14 -28.90 10.15 27.25
N SER A 15 -29.16 10.80 26.12
CA SER A 15 -28.23 10.85 24.98
C SER A 15 -27.07 11.77 25.37
N CYS A 16 -25.97 11.17 25.85
CA CYS A 16 -24.68 11.84 25.87
C CYS A 16 -24.17 11.93 24.43
N LYS A 17 -24.04 13.17 23.95
CA LYS A 17 -23.35 13.49 22.71
C LYS A 17 -21.86 13.60 23.04
N ASP A 18 -21.17 12.46 23.03
CA ASP A 18 -19.72 12.44 23.01
C ASP A 18 -19.28 12.61 21.55
N THR A 19 -18.82 13.80 21.20
CA THR A 19 -18.00 14.03 20.01
C THR A 19 -16.63 13.42 20.27
N SER A 20 -16.50 12.12 20.03
CA SER A 20 -15.21 11.51 19.72
C SER A 20 -15.01 11.59 18.21
N ASP A 21 -13.99 12.36 17.80
CA ASP A 21 -13.41 12.25 16.46
C ASP A 21 -12.72 10.88 16.36
N GLU A 22 -13.51 9.84 16.14
CA GLU A 22 -12.99 8.54 15.74
C GLU A 22 -12.52 8.69 14.29
N LYS A 23 -11.20 8.58 14.09
CA LYS A 23 -10.64 8.31 12.76
C LYS A 23 -11.31 7.04 12.26
N GLU A 24 -12.17 7.20 11.27
CA GLU A 24 -12.81 6.13 10.54
C GLU A 24 -11.71 5.22 9.98
N SER A 25 -11.50 4.09 10.63
CA SER A 25 -10.70 3.00 10.08
C SER A 25 -11.46 2.53 8.85
N ALA A 26 -10.90 2.77 7.67
CA ALA A 26 -11.46 2.27 6.43
C ALA A 26 -11.73 0.76 6.59
N GLY A 27 -12.98 0.37 6.38
CA GLY A 27 -13.36 -1.04 6.32
C GLY A 27 -12.68 -1.73 5.12
N PRO A 28 -12.77 -3.07 5.04
CA PRO A 28 -12.21 -3.81 3.91
C PRO A 28 -12.74 -3.24 2.59
N LEU A 29 -11.85 -3.00 1.62
CA LEU A 29 -12.23 -2.53 0.30
C LEU A 29 -13.01 -3.64 -0.44
N GLU A 30 -14.03 -3.26 -1.21
CA GLU A 30 -14.70 -4.20 -2.11
C GLU A 30 -13.71 -4.63 -3.21
N PRO A 31 -13.70 -5.92 -3.63
CA PRO A 31 -12.74 -6.44 -4.59
C PRO A 31 -12.68 -5.61 -5.86
N GLY A 32 -11.48 -5.13 -6.21
CA GLY A 32 -11.24 -4.34 -7.42
C GLY A 32 -11.53 -2.84 -7.30
N THR A 33 -11.73 -2.31 -6.09
CA THR A 33 -11.81 -0.86 -5.86
C THR A 33 -10.49 -0.32 -5.31
N LEU A 34 -10.09 0.87 -5.76
CA LEU A 34 -8.92 1.55 -5.22
C LEU A 34 -9.26 2.18 -3.86
N PRO A 35 -8.32 2.23 -2.90
CA PRO A 35 -8.45 3.04 -1.70
C PRO A 35 -8.88 4.48 -2.02
N ASN A 36 -9.80 5.04 -1.23
CA ASN A 36 -10.29 6.41 -1.40
C ASN A 36 -9.18 7.49 -1.30
N SER A 37 -8.03 7.14 -0.72
CA SER A 37 -6.86 8.02 -0.65
C SER A 37 -6.14 8.19 -2.00
N ILE A 38 -6.36 7.28 -2.95
CA ILE A 38 -5.79 7.35 -4.30
C ILE A 38 -6.71 8.18 -5.19
N ILE A 39 -6.38 9.46 -5.34
CA ILE A 39 -7.12 10.39 -6.19
C ILE A 39 -6.59 10.30 -7.62
N LEU A 40 -7.46 9.94 -8.57
CA LEU A 40 -7.14 9.94 -9.99
C LEU A 40 -7.54 11.27 -10.64
N LYS A 41 -6.64 11.85 -11.45
CA LYS A 41 -6.85 13.06 -12.24
C LYS A 41 -7.01 12.72 -13.71
N ASP A 42 -7.95 13.39 -14.37
CA ASP A 42 -8.15 13.30 -15.81
C ASP A 42 -7.05 14.06 -16.56
N ILE A 43 -6.44 13.38 -17.52
CA ILE A 43 -5.54 13.93 -18.52
C ILE A 43 -6.28 13.90 -19.86
N PRO A 44 -6.55 15.06 -20.48
CA PRO A 44 -7.29 15.11 -21.74
C PRO A 44 -6.48 14.51 -22.88
N GLU A 45 -7.17 14.07 -23.94
CA GLU A 45 -6.52 13.68 -25.18
C GLU A 45 -5.77 14.86 -25.80
N GLY A 46 -4.68 14.56 -26.51
CA GLY A 46 -3.93 15.59 -27.20
C GLY A 46 -2.59 15.13 -27.72
N THR A 47 -1.91 16.06 -28.37
CA THR A 47 -0.56 15.87 -28.91
C THR A 47 0.42 16.74 -28.13
N PHE A 48 1.52 16.15 -27.68
CA PHE A 48 2.58 16.80 -26.91
C PHE A 48 3.95 16.54 -27.52
N ALA A 49 4.87 17.47 -27.27
CA ALA A 49 6.28 17.27 -27.56
C ALA A 49 6.93 16.52 -26.39
N MET A 50 7.61 15.42 -26.68
CA MET A 50 8.34 14.61 -25.69
C MET A 50 9.79 14.45 -26.11
N GLY A 51 10.73 14.55 -25.16
CA GLY A 51 12.16 14.68 -25.42
C GLY A 51 12.65 16.09 -25.05
N GLY A 52 13.93 16.37 -25.27
CA GLY A 52 14.54 17.62 -24.81
C GLY A 52 15.85 17.98 -25.50
N THR A 53 16.37 19.15 -25.13
CA THR A 53 17.72 19.63 -25.50
C THR A 53 18.45 20.25 -24.32
N THR A 54 17.90 20.10 -23.12
CA THR A 54 18.32 20.80 -21.90
C THR A 54 19.38 20.03 -21.12
N MET A 55 19.40 18.70 -21.20
CA MET A 55 20.40 17.86 -20.56
C MET A 55 21.24 17.12 -21.59
N GLN A 56 22.48 16.82 -21.21
CA GLN A 56 23.35 15.97 -22.02
C GLN A 56 22.72 14.58 -22.14
N ASN A 57 22.48 14.14 -23.38
CA ASN A 57 21.79 12.89 -23.74
C ASN A 57 20.26 12.92 -23.69
N ASP A 58 19.62 14.11 -23.70
CA ASP A 58 18.19 14.16 -23.98
C ASP A 58 17.87 13.49 -25.33
N ALA A 59 16.81 12.69 -25.35
CA ALA A 59 16.28 12.15 -26.59
C ALA A 59 15.74 13.29 -27.48
N GLN A 60 15.78 13.09 -28.79
CA GLN A 60 15.21 14.05 -29.75
C GLN A 60 13.74 14.33 -29.42
N VAL A 61 13.36 15.60 -29.49
CA VAL A 61 11.97 16.02 -29.34
C VAL A 61 11.12 15.43 -30.47
N VAL A 62 10.13 14.61 -30.11
CA VAL A 62 9.16 14.01 -31.02
C VAL A 62 7.74 14.38 -30.63
N SER A 63 6.82 14.32 -31.61
CA SER A 63 5.40 14.57 -31.41
C SER A 63 4.69 13.26 -31.05
N VAL A 64 4.03 13.23 -29.89
CA VAL A 64 3.32 12.05 -29.37
C VAL A 64 1.85 12.41 -29.15
N THR A 65 0.95 11.54 -29.59
CA THR A 65 -0.49 11.69 -29.39
C THR A 65 -0.96 10.65 -28.39
N LEU A 66 -1.63 11.10 -27.33
CA LEU A 66 -2.26 10.23 -26.34
C LEU A 66 -3.78 10.45 -26.35
N SER A 67 -4.53 9.36 -26.19
CA SER A 67 -5.94 9.41 -25.83
C SER A 67 -6.11 9.93 -24.40
N ALA A 68 -7.31 10.39 -24.04
CA ALA A 68 -7.61 10.77 -22.67
C ALA A 68 -7.42 9.58 -21.71
N PHE A 69 -6.84 9.83 -20.55
CA PHE A 69 -6.60 8.81 -19.52
C PHE A 69 -6.63 9.43 -18.13
N LYS A 70 -6.53 8.59 -17.09
CA LYS A 70 -6.42 9.01 -15.70
C LYS A 70 -5.08 8.60 -15.12
N ILE A 71 -4.49 9.46 -14.30
CA ILE A 71 -3.26 9.18 -13.54
C ILE A 71 -3.45 9.58 -12.08
N SER A 72 -2.76 8.92 -11.16
CA SER A 72 -2.78 9.30 -9.75
C SER A 72 -2.22 10.71 -9.56
N GLU A 73 -2.82 11.48 -8.64
CA GLU A 73 -2.37 12.83 -8.30
C GLU A 73 -0.96 12.85 -7.70
N LYS A 74 -0.59 11.76 -7.02
CA LYS A 74 0.68 11.54 -6.34
C LYS A 74 1.16 10.11 -6.56
N GLU A 75 2.42 9.85 -6.21
CA GLU A 75 2.96 8.51 -6.09
C GLU A 75 2.20 7.70 -5.02
N ILE A 76 2.17 6.38 -5.18
CA ILE A 76 1.56 5.48 -4.21
C ILE A 76 2.40 5.49 -2.93
N THR A 77 1.73 5.67 -1.79
CA THR A 77 2.39 5.72 -0.49
C THR A 77 2.65 4.33 0.09
N ASN A 78 3.58 4.21 1.03
CA ASN A 78 3.83 2.93 1.73
C ASN A 78 2.57 2.39 2.41
N GLN A 79 1.74 3.25 3.00
CA GLN A 79 0.49 2.82 3.64
C GLN A 79 -0.51 2.27 2.63
N GLU A 80 -0.73 2.99 1.52
CA GLU A 80 -1.63 2.52 0.44
C GLU A 80 -1.18 1.19 -0.16
N TYR A 81 0.13 0.99 -0.29
CA TYR A 81 0.67 -0.28 -0.78
C TYR A 81 0.57 -1.41 0.26
N ILE A 82 0.74 -1.12 1.55
CA ILE A 82 0.51 -2.10 2.64
C ILE A 82 -0.95 -2.56 2.67
N ASP A 83 -1.89 -1.63 2.50
CA ASP A 83 -3.32 -1.96 2.47
C ASP A 83 -3.61 -2.93 1.31
N PHE A 84 -3.09 -2.63 0.11
CA PHE A 84 -3.15 -3.53 -1.04
C PHE A 84 -2.50 -4.91 -0.77
N LEU A 85 -1.32 -4.95 -0.15
CA LEU A 85 -0.65 -6.22 0.16
C LEU A 85 -1.42 -7.05 1.18
N ASN A 86 -2.00 -6.43 2.21
CA ASN A 86 -2.81 -7.12 3.21
C ASN A 86 -4.08 -7.71 2.59
N ASP A 87 -4.79 -6.94 1.76
CA ASP A 87 -5.99 -7.42 1.06
C ASP A 87 -5.64 -8.55 0.08
N SER A 88 -4.58 -8.38 -0.71
CA SER A 88 -4.10 -9.42 -1.65
C SER A 88 -3.68 -10.71 -0.96
N TYR A 89 -3.15 -10.62 0.25
CA TYR A 89 -2.75 -11.77 1.06
C TYR A 89 -3.97 -12.52 1.60
N VAL A 90 -5.00 -11.79 2.08
CA VAL A 90 -6.27 -12.38 2.52
C VAL A 90 -7.02 -13.05 1.36
N ASP A 91 -6.97 -12.44 0.18
CA ASP A 91 -7.60 -12.99 -1.03
C ASP A 91 -6.81 -14.16 -1.66
N GLY A 92 -5.63 -14.50 -1.12
CA GLY A 92 -4.78 -15.59 -1.60
C GLY A 92 -4.16 -15.33 -2.98
N TRP A 93 -3.94 -14.06 -3.34
CA TRP A 93 -3.24 -13.68 -4.57
C TRP A 93 -1.72 -13.71 -4.39
N ILE A 94 -1.28 -13.51 -3.16
CA ILE A 94 0.13 -13.51 -2.78
C ILE A 94 0.35 -14.38 -1.55
N THR A 95 1.57 -14.88 -1.43
CA THR A 95 2.07 -15.60 -0.27
C THR A 95 3.41 -15.01 0.16
N VAL A 96 3.77 -15.22 1.43
CA VAL A 96 5.04 -14.77 1.99
C VAL A 96 5.89 -15.99 2.31
N VAL A 97 7.06 -16.08 1.67
CA VAL A 97 7.98 -17.21 1.84
C VAL A 97 9.38 -16.73 2.14
N SER A 98 10.17 -17.59 2.81
CA SER A 98 11.59 -17.33 3.04
C SER A 98 12.41 -17.82 1.85
N LYS A 99 13.25 -16.95 1.31
CA LYS A 99 14.21 -17.25 0.24
C LYS A 99 15.61 -16.87 0.68
N GLN A 100 16.61 -17.60 0.19
CA GLN A 100 18.01 -17.28 0.41
C GLN A 100 18.51 -16.41 -0.75
N PHE A 101 19.22 -15.34 -0.41
CA PHE A 101 19.85 -14.43 -1.36
C PHE A 101 21.36 -14.43 -1.16
N VAL A 102 22.08 -14.15 -2.25
CA VAL A 102 23.52 -13.97 -2.27
C VAL A 102 23.81 -12.69 -3.03
N ASP A 103 24.33 -11.69 -2.32
CA ASP A 103 24.72 -10.40 -2.88
C ASP A 103 26.09 -9.96 -2.29
N PRO A 104 26.63 -8.78 -2.63
CA PRO A 104 27.89 -8.30 -2.07
C PRO A 104 27.93 -8.16 -0.53
N CYS A 105 26.77 -8.17 0.14
CA CYS A 105 26.64 -8.17 1.60
C CYS A 105 26.72 -9.57 2.23
N GLY A 106 26.73 -10.63 1.42
CA GLY A 106 26.86 -12.02 1.84
C GLY A 106 25.61 -12.86 1.56
N THR A 107 25.51 -13.99 2.26
CA THR A 107 24.38 -14.92 2.16
C THR A 107 23.43 -14.70 3.33
N TYR A 108 22.17 -14.43 3.05
CA TYR A 108 21.13 -14.25 4.07
C TYR A 108 19.80 -14.85 3.61
N THR A 109 18.90 -15.08 4.57
CA THR A 109 17.53 -15.52 4.30
C THR A 109 16.59 -14.37 4.58
N GLU A 110 15.67 -14.12 3.67
CA GLU A 110 14.75 -12.98 3.74
C GLU A 110 13.34 -13.40 3.31
N LYS A 111 12.34 -12.72 3.85
CA LYS A 111 10.96 -12.93 3.44
C LYS A 111 10.71 -12.19 2.14
N VAL A 112 10.01 -12.85 1.23
CA VAL A 112 9.58 -12.26 -0.03
C VAL A 112 8.10 -12.48 -0.25
N VAL A 113 7.49 -11.52 -0.92
CA VAL A 113 6.15 -11.64 -1.47
C VAL A 113 6.27 -12.35 -2.81
N MET A 114 5.60 -13.49 -2.92
CA MET A 114 5.46 -14.22 -4.16
C MET A 114 3.99 -14.28 -4.56
N SER A 115 3.73 -14.30 -5.85
CA SER A 115 2.41 -14.65 -6.37
C SER A 115 2.02 -16.07 -5.98
N ASP A 116 0.76 -16.24 -5.61
CA ASP A 116 0.12 -17.54 -5.39
C ASP A 116 -0.85 -17.85 -6.55
N GLY A 117 -1.43 -19.06 -6.56
CA GLY A 117 -2.08 -19.66 -7.73
C GLY A 117 -3.24 -18.90 -8.38
N ASN A 118 -3.77 -17.86 -7.73
CA ASN A 118 -4.79 -16.98 -8.32
C ASN A 118 -4.21 -15.82 -9.15
N ALA A 119 -2.89 -15.57 -9.09
CA ALA A 119 -2.23 -14.46 -9.77
C ALA A 119 -1.68 -14.87 -11.16
N PRO A 120 -1.66 -13.93 -12.13
CA PRO A 120 -1.24 -14.22 -13.52
C PRO A 120 0.23 -14.62 -13.68
N ASN A 121 1.08 -14.40 -12.67
CA ASN A 121 2.52 -14.72 -12.70
C ASN A 121 2.92 -15.61 -11.51
N ALA A 122 2.14 -16.65 -11.19
CA ALA A 122 2.37 -17.54 -10.04
C ALA A 122 3.82 -18.06 -9.94
N GLY A 123 4.43 -17.95 -8.76
CA GLY A 123 5.81 -18.40 -8.51
C GLY A 123 6.91 -17.35 -8.76
N GLU A 124 6.56 -16.14 -9.15
CA GLU A 124 7.49 -15.01 -9.28
C GLU A 124 7.62 -14.22 -7.97
N ILE A 125 8.79 -13.62 -7.76
CA ILE A 125 9.03 -12.71 -6.63
C ILE A 125 8.57 -11.31 -7.04
N PHE A 126 7.61 -10.74 -6.31
CA PHE A 126 7.13 -9.37 -6.53
C PHE A 126 7.80 -8.35 -5.64
N LEU A 127 8.10 -8.73 -4.39
CA LEU A 127 8.69 -7.82 -3.42
C LEU A 127 9.63 -8.58 -2.49
N GLN A 128 10.83 -8.04 -2.30
CA GLN A 128 11.76 -8.49 -1.27
C GLN A 128 11.56 -7.61 -0.02
N LEU A 129 11.16 -8.22 1.10
CA LEU A 129 10.85 -7.52 2.35
C LEU A 129 12.08 -7.50 3.23
N GLY A 130 12.51 -6.35 3.77
CA GLY A 130 13.76 -6.32 4.53
C GLY A 130 14.12 -4.96 5.08
N GLU A 131 14.94 -4.93 6.13
CA GLU A 131 15.36 -3.70 6.80
C GLU A 131 16.03 -2.71 5.85
N THR A 132 15.50 -1.49 5.81
CA THR A 132 16.10 -0.36 5.10
C THR A 132 17.59 -0.22 5.40
N GLY A 133 18.41 -0.37 4.36
CA GLY A 133 19.86 -0.29 4.45
C GLY A 133 20.53 -1.66 4.48
N GLY A 134 20.73 -2.25 3.29
CA GLY A 134 21.74 -3.30 3.15
C GLY A 134 23.15 -2.73 3.42
N CYS A 135 24.20 -3.57 3.35
CA CYS A 135 25.58 -3.08 3.48
C CYS A 135 25.98 -2.02 2.42
N THR A 136 25.13 -1.82 1.41
CA THR A 136 25.32 -0.90 0.29
C THR A 136 24.41 0.34 0.32
N SER A 137 23.58 0.53 1.35
CA SER A 137 22.79 1.75 1.55
C SER A 137 22.75 2.18 3.01
N LYS A 138 22.81 3.50 3.25
CA LYS A 138 22.63 4.10 4.58
C LYS A 138 21.17 4.49 4.89
N GLY A 139 20.21 4.04 4.08
CA GLY A 139 18.80 4.38 4.24
C GLY A 139 18.48 5.82 3.83
N GLU A 140 19.17 6.37 2.83
CA GLU A 140 18.85 7.68 2.25
C GLU A 140 17.45 7.66 1.62
N LYS A 141 16.85 8.80 1.29
CA LYS A 141 15.41 8.83 0.93
C LYS A 141 15.03 8.03 -0.33
N GLU A 142 15.91 7.95 -1.33
CA GLU A 142 15.63 7.39 -2.66
C GLU A 142 16.87 6.67 -3.24
N HIS A 143 17.58 5.91 -2.40
CA HIS A 143 18.75 5.17 -2.86
C HIS A 143 18.31 3.84 -3.49
N ILE A 144 18.84 3.50 -4.67
CA ILE A 144 18.52 2.26 -5.40
C ILE A 144 18.77 0.98 -4.58
N ASN A 145 19.67 1.05 -3.61
CA ASN A 145 19.97 -0.06 -2.68
C ASN A 145 19.18 0.00 -1.36
N ASN A 146 18.20 0.88 -1.23
CA ASN A 146 17.29 0.83 -0.09
C ASN A 146 16.42 -0.42 -0.20
N LYS A 147 16.28 -1.12 0.93
CA LYS A 147 15.23 -2.11 1.08
C LYS A 147 13.91 -1.41 1.42
N SER A 148 12.79 -2.11 1.27
CA SER A 148 11.44 -1.57 1.50
C SER A 148 11.24 -1.10 2.95
N TRP A 149 10.40 -0.09 3.18
CA TRP A 149 9.91 0.28 4.52
C TRP A 149 8.86 -0.69 5.07
N ILE A 150 8.54 -1.73 4.33
CA ILE A 150 7.48 -2.69 4.60
C ILE A 150 8.08 -4.00 5.09
N SER A 151 7.53 -4.53 6.17
CA SER A 151 7.87 -5.83 6.73
C SER A 151 6.64 -6.72 6.83
N PHE A 152 6.84 -8.02 7.07
CA PHE A 152 5.75 -8.97 7.30
C PHE A 152 5.85 -9.60 8.69
N ASN A 153 4.84 -9.32 9.50
CA ASN A 153 4.69 -9.82 10.85
C ASN A 153 4.03 -11.21 10.83
N SER A 154 4.83 -12.25 11.07
CA SER A 154 4.32 -13.63 11.11
C SER A 154 3.47 -13.95 12.33
N GLY A 155 3.46 -13.09 13.37
CA GLY A 155 2.59 -13.27 14.52
C GLY A 155 1.15 -12.86 14.22
N THR A 156 0.97 -11.85 13.37
CA THR A 156 -0.34 -11.30 12.99
C THR A 156 -0.74 -11.67 11.55
N ASN A 157 0.18 -12.22 10.77
CA ASN A 157 0.06 -12.46 9.33
C ASN A 157 -0.33 -11.19 8.55
N LYS A 158 0.32 -10.07 8.87
CA LYS A 158 0.07 -8.77 8.24
C LYS A 158 1.36 -8.10 7.80
N PHE A 159 1.26 -7.34 6.71
CA PHE A 159 2.25 -6.35 6.32
C PHE A 159 2.13 -5.12 7.21
N GLU A 160 3.27 -4.59 7.64
CA GLU A 160 3.37 -3.43 8.52
C GLU A 160 4.58 -2.57 8.17
N LEU A 161 4.51 -1.28 8.51
CA LEU A 161 5.63 -0.36 8.36
C LEU A 161 6.70 -0.66 9.41
N LEU A 162 7.97 -0.63 8.98
CA LEU A 162 9.12 -0.61 9.87
C LEU A 162 9.21 0.69 10.68
N ASP A 163 8.80 1.81 10.07
CA ASP A 163 8.74 3.13 10.70
C ASP A 163 7.39 3.77 10.37
N ALA A 164 6.56 3.98 11.40
CA ALA A 164 5.24 4.59 11.28
C ALA A 164 5.28 6.01 10.69
N GLY A 165 6.40 6.73 10.81
CA GLY A 165 6.60 8.05 10.21
C GLY A 165 6.79 8.05 8.69
N LYS A 166 6.83 6.86 8.06
CA LYS A 166 7.06 6.68 6.61
C LYS A 166 5.81 6.29 5.82
N GLY A 167 4.64 6.22 6.47
CA GLY A 167 3.39 5.81 5.83
C GLY A 167 3.05 6.63 4.58
N ASP A 168 3.24 7.95 4.63
CA ASP A 168 2.95 8.88 3.52
C ASP A 168 4.09 9.03 2.51
N TRP A 169 5.21 8.32 2.68
CA TRP A 169 6.31 8.36 1.72
C TRP A 169 5.99 7.49 0.51
N PRO A 170 6.48 7.86 -0.69
CA PRO A 170 6.36 6.98 -1.85
C PRO A 170 7.03 5.63 -1.57
N VAL A 171 6.46 4.58 -2.16
CA VAL A 171 6.95 3.19 -2.05
C VAL A 171 8.23 2.96 -2.86
#